data_AF-A0A7S0A673-F1
#
_entry.id   AF-A0A7S0A673-F1
#
_cell.length_a   1.000
_cell.length_b   1.000
_cell.length_c   1.000
_cell.angle_alpha   90.00
_cell.angle_beta   90.00
_cell.angle_gamma   90.00
#
_symmetry.space_group_name_H-M   'P 1'
#
loop_
_entity.id
_entity.type
_entity.pdbx_description
1 polymer ?
#
loop_
_entity_poly.entity_id
_entity_poly.type
_entity_poly.pdbx_seq_one_letter_code
_entity_poly.pdbx_strand_id
1 'polypeptide(L)'
;MQLFFDEGVRQPVRSLGITEDRVLLGELFAKDVSGLASAGVMKGAVESLHTFCTVDAKEPFQAVKDKVDLSPLCEIGEVDAIDSDLNTAVAQRVDLVVELIEQVKSWLDPLRDQNITNQKIKELREAGEPNGLREIISVYGRTRFFTYLKEWKVGGKFLKLIAQLKDTVDALEVTLSKMQGDLDKLKEEIQKTMDARQEAQAALEQAAKAVDLAEEKKAEIEAKVKELQEQGEQMRNEIAELEAQVAAAKKKFYAARNLLLEEHQKSVSLLQFWEEEDDSVEALRAETSQAQHRLLLLRNEAQRAERVYNNAAARLHDAQRQEDAKDSRRREALAAA
;
A
#
# COMPACT_ATOMS: atom_id res chain seq x y z
N MET A 1 -0.89 0.66 -0.39
CA MET A 1 -1.80 0.47 -1.56
C MET A 1 -3.22 0.10 -1.14
N GLN A 2 -3.40 -0.75 -0.13
CA GLN A 2 -4.72 -1.01 0.45
C GLN A 2 -5.36 0.26 1.02
N LEU A 3 -4.65 1.08 1.83
CA LEU A 3 -5.20 2.36 2.30
C LEU A 3 -5.52 3.36 1.18
N PHE A 4 -4.74 3.43 0.10
CA PHE A 4 -5.07 4.32 -1.02
C PHE A 4 -6.40 3.96 -1.66
N PHE A 5 -6.68 2.66 -1.79
CA PHE A 5 -7.98 2.21 -2.30
C PHE A 5 -9.07 2.32 -1.24
N ASP A 6 -8.76 2.07 0.04
CA ASP A 6 -9.71 2.24 1.13
C ASP A 6 -10.12 3.70 1.29
N GLU A 7 -9.19 4.65 1.32
CA GLU A 7 -9.45 6.09 1.44
C GLU A 7 -10.00 6.69 0.15
N GLY A 8 -9.47 6.28 -1.01
CA GLY A 8 -9.88 6.85 -2.30
C GLY A 8 -11.19 6.29 -2.83
N VAL A 9 -11.58 5.07 -2.41
CA VAL A 9 -12.74 4.36 -2.95
C VAL A 9 -13.65 3.81 -1.86
N ARG A 10 -13.17 2.92 -0.97
CA ARG A 10 -14.07 2.20 -0.06
C ARG A 10 -14.75 3.10 0.98
N GLN A 11 -14.00 4.00 1.62
CA GLN A 11 -14.51 4.94 2.61
C GLN A 11 -15.52 5.93 2.01
N PRO A 12 -15.24 6.57 0.85
CA PRO A 12 -16.25 7.34 0.14
C PRO A 12 -17.54 6.54 -0.13
N VAL A 13 -17.42 5.31 -0.63
CA VAL A 13 -18.59 4.45 -0.89
C VAL A 13 -19.37 4.14 0.41
N ARG A 14 -18.68 3.82 1.51
CA ARG A 14 -19.31 3.64 2.83
C ARG A 14 -19.98 4.91 3.34
N SER A 15 -19.37 6.08 3.10
CA SER A 15 -19.94 7.38 3.50
C SER A 15 -21.23 7.75 2.75
N LEU A 16 -21.43 7.16 1.56
CA LEU A 16 -22.69 7.25 0.81
C LEU A 16 -23.76 6.27 1.32
N GLY A 17 -23.48 5.52 2.40
CA GLY A 17 -24.39 4.54 2.98
C GLY A 17 -24.37 3.17 2.29
N ILE A 18 -23.41 2.94 1.38
CA ILE A 18 -23.23 1.64 0.74
C ILE A 18 -22.20 0.85 1.55
N THR A 19 -22.65 -0.12 2.37
CA THR A 19 -21.76 -1.01 3.13
C THR A 19 -21.80 -2.45 2.62
N GLU A 20 -20.83 -3.24 3.06
CA GLU A 20 -20.65 -4.66 2.77
C GLU A 20 -21.91 -5.48 3.14
N ASP A 21 -22.55 -5.09 4.22
CA ASP A 21 -23.57 -5.81 4.98
C ASP A 21 -24.95 -5.11 5.00
N ARG A 22 -25.07 -3.85 4.54
CA ARG A 22 -26.32 -3.06 4.62
C ARG A 22 -26.58 -2.14 3.43
N VAL A 23 -26.85 -2.72 2.27
CA VAL A 23 -27.82 -2.07 1.38
C VAL A 23 -28.92 -3.07 1.16
N LEU A 24 -30.02 -2.87 1.88
CA LEU A 24 -31.30 -3.43 1.47
C LEU A 24 -31.69 -2.64 0.22
N LEU A 25 -31.07 -2.97 -0.92
CA LEU A 25 -31.41 -2.35 -2.20
C LEU A 25 -32.91 -2.49 -2.48
N GLY A 26 -33.52 -3.57 -1.98
CA GLY A 26 -34.97 -3.75 -2.00
C GLY A 26 -35.78 -2.86 -1.05
N GLU A 27 -35.16 -2.17 -0.09
CA GLU A 27 -35.81 -1.13 0.74
C GLU A 27 -35.68 0.26 0.13
N LEU A 28 -34.58 0.54 -0.59
CA LEU A 28 -34.36 1.82 -1.26
C LEU A 28 -35.05 1.90 -2.62
N PHE A 29 -35.11 0.78 -3.34
CA PHE A 29 -35.74 0.67 -4.65
C PHE A 29 -36.90 -0.31 -4.55
N ALA A 30 -38.12 0.22 -4.72
CA ALA A 30 -39.31 -0.61 -4.79
C ALA A 30 -39.20 -1.54 -6.02
N LYS A 31 -39.40 -2.85 -5.80
CA LYS A 31 -39.47 -3.82 -6.89
C LYS A 31 -40.67 -3.57 -7.81
N ASP A 32 -41.74 -3.00 -7.26
CA ASP A 32 -42.92 -2.60 -8.01
C ASP A 32 -42.99 -1.07 -8.08
N VAL A 33 -42.68 -0.55 -9.26
CA VAL A 33 -42.73 0.89 -9.56
C VAL A 33 -44.18 1.38 -9.65
N SER A 34 -45.10 0.52 -10.10
CA SER A 34 -46.51 0.88 -10.30
C SER A 34 -47.24 1.11 -8.98
N GLY A 35 -46.77 0.49 -7.90
CA GLY A 35 -47.27 0.70 -6.54
C GLY A 35 -46.78 1.99 -5.87
N LEU A 36 -45.90 2.77 -6.50
CA LEU A 36 -45.39 4.02 -5.92
C LEU A 36 -46.45 5.12 -5.98
N ALA A 37 -46.54 5.94 -4.92
CA ALA A 37 -47.44 7.10 -4.90
C ALA A 37 -47.18 8.05 -6.09
N SER A 38 -45.92 8.20 -6.50
CA SER A 38 -45.49 8.98 -7.66
C SER A 38 -46.02 8.42 -8.98
N ALA A 39 -46.15 7.11 -9.12
CA ALA A 39 -46.73 6.48 -10.31
C ALA A 39 -48.21 6.86 -10.44
N GLY A 40 -48.97 6.85 -9.34
CA GLY A 40 -50.35 7.34 -9.31
C GLY A 40 -50.49 8.81 -9.69
N VAL A 41 -49.60 9.68 -9.21
CA VAL A 41 -49.58 11.11 -9.59
C VAL A 41 -49.26 11.28 -11.08
N MET A 42 -48.30 10.53 -11.60
CA MET A 42 -47.94 10.58 -13.02
C MET A 42 -49.10 10.12 -13.90
N LYS A 43 -49.74 9.00 -13.54
CA LYS A 43 -50.94 8.50 -14.23
C LYS A 43 -52.05 9.55 -14.25
N GLY A 44 -52.34 10.18 -13.10
CA GLY A 44 -53.35 11.25 -13.02
C GLY A 44 -53.01 12.47 -13.90
N ALA A 45 -51.73 12.80 -14.08
CA ALA A 45 -51.31 13.86 -14.99
C ALA A 45 -51.52 13.47 -16.47
N VAL A 46 -51.23 12.22 -16.85
CA VAL A 46 -51.48 11.69 -18.20
C VAL A 46 -52.98 11.65 -18.49
N GLU A 47 -53.80 11.18 -17.53
CA GLU A 47 -55.26 11.21 -17.61
C GLU A 47 -55.78 12.64 -17.79
N SER A 48 -55.29 13.59 -16.99
CA SER A 48 -55.69 15.00 -17.08
C SER A 48 -55.36 15.61 -18.45
N LEU A 49 -54.18 15.30 -18.99
CA LEU A 49 -53.78 15.74 -20.33
C LEU A 49 -54.68 15.12 -21.42
N HIS A 50 -55.01 13.85 -21.29
CA HIS A 50 -55.94 13.17 -22.20
C HIS A 50 -57.35 13.75 -22.13
N THR A 51 -57.86 14.03 -20.93
CA THR A 51 -59.16 14.71 -20.75
C THR A 51 -59.15 16.10 -21.37
N PHE A 52 -58.11 16.91 -21.13
CA PHE A 52 -57.99 18.22 -21.76
C PHE A 52 -58.03 18.11 -23.29
N CYS A 53 -57.30 17.15 -23.86
CA CYS A 53 -57.24 16.95 -25.31
C CYS A 53 -58.56 16.46 -25.93
N THR A 54 -59.33 15.64 -25.21
CA THR A 54 -60.57 15.04 -25.74
C THR A 54 -61.81 15.88 -25.47
N VAL A 55 -61.81 16.64 -24.38
CA VAL A 55 -62.97 17.42 -23.91
C VAL A 55 -62.75 18.91 -24.17
N ASP A 56 -61.72 19.52 -23.58
CA ASP A 56 -61.59 20.98 -23.46
C ASP A 56 -60.92 21.63 -24.69
N ALA A 57 -59.92 20.98 -25.27
CA ALA A 57 -59.09 21.53 -26.34
C ALA A 57 -59.76 21.45 -27.72
N LYS A 58 -60.77 20.59 -27.88
CA LYS A 58 -61.34 20.25 -29.18
C LYS A 58 -61.99 21.45 -29.87
N GLU A 59 -62.86 22.20 -29.18
CA GLU A 59 -63.50 23.38 -29.74
C GLU A 59 -62.50 24.52 -30.04
N PRO A 60 -61.63 24.93 -29.10
CA PRO A 60 -60.62 25.95 -29.36
C PRO A 60 -59.68 25.59 -30.52
N PHE A 61 -59.24 24.33 -30.62
CA PHE A 61 -58.34 23.88 -31.68
C PHE A 61 -59.03 23.88 -33.05
N GLN A 62 -60.32 23.51 -33.12
CA GLN A 62 -61.10 23.62 -34.34
C GLN A 62 -61.28 25.09 -34.77
N ALA A 63 -61.50 26.01 -33.82
CA ALA A 63 -61.70 27.43 -34.12
C ALA A 63 -60.47 28.12 -34.73
N VAL A 64 -59.26 27.60 -34.50
CA VAL A 64 -58.00 28.15 -35.03
C VAL A 64 -57.38 27.33 -36.16
N LYS A 65 -58.01 26.21 -36.54
CA LYS A 65 -57.46 25.22 -37.48
C LYS A 65 -57.04 25.81 -38.82
N ASP A 66 -57.78 26.78 -39.34
CA ASP A 66 -57.49 27.44 -40.62
C ASP A 66 -56.23 28.32 -40.59
N LYS A 67 -55.72 28.64 -39.40
CA LYS A 67 -54.48 29.42 -39.20
C LYS A 67 -53.31 28.53 -38.79
N VAL A 68 -53.55 27.64 -37.82
CA VAL A 68 -52.56 26.70 -37.28
C VAL A 68 -53.31 25.44 -36.81
N ASP A 69 -52.90 24.27 -37.29
CA ASP A 69 -53.46 23.01 -36.80
C ASP A 69 -52.71 22.57 -35.53
N LEU A 70 -53.39 22.66 -34.39
CA LEU A 70 -52.89 22.23 -33.09
C LEU A 70 -53.32 20.80 -32.74
N SER A 71 -54.15 20.17 -33.57
CA SER A 71 -54.66 18.80 -33.35
C SER A 71 -53.54 17.76 -33.11
N PRO A 72 -52.37 17.82 -33.79
CA PRO A 72 -51.26 16.90 -33.53
C PRO A 72 -50.73 16.93 -32.09
N LEU A 73 -50.91 18.04 -31.35
CA LEU A 73 -50.48 18.12 -29.94
C LEU A 73 -51.28 17.19 -29.02
N CYS A 74 -52.42 16.69 -29.50
CA CYS A 74 -53.29 15.77 -28.77
C CYS A 74 -53.20 14.31 -29.27
N GLU A 75 -52.27 14.01 -30.19
CA GLU A 75 -51.94 12.63 -30.61
C GLU A 75 -50.98 11.95 -29.63
N ILE A 76 -51.32 11.99 -28.33
CA ILE A 76 -50.43 11.51 -27.26
C ILE A 76 -50.49 9.99 -27.04
N GLY A 77 -51.45 9.29 -27.67
CA GLY A 77 -51.68 7.85 -27.50
C GLY A 77 -52.71 7.52 -26.41
N GLU A 78 -52.89 6.21 -26.18
CA GLU A 78 -53.80 5.69 -25.14
C GLU A 78 -53.15 5.82 -23.75
N VAL A 79 -53.92 6.28 -22.76
CA VAL A 79 -53.44 6.55 -21.39
C VAL A 79 -52.76 5.32 -20.78
N ASP A 80 -53.36 4.14 -20.92
CA ASP A 80 -52.81 2.90 -20.35
C ASP A 80 -51.50 2.47 -21.04
N ALA A 81 -51.34 2.77 -22.34
CA ALA A 81 -50.10 2.49 -23.06
C ALA A 81 -48.98 3.42 -22.59
N ILE A 82 -49.27 4.72 -22.45
CA ILE A 82 -48.32 5.71 -21.92
C ILE A 82 -47.90 5.35 -20.49
N ASP A 83 -48.86 5.01 -19.63
CA ASP A 83 -48.59 4.60 -18.24
C ASP A 83 -47.72 3.34 -18.16
N SER A 84 -48.02 2.33 -18.99
CA SER A 84 -47.20 1.12 -19.10
C SER A 84 -45.77 1.41 -19.57
N ASP A 85 -45.61 2.25 -20.59
CA ASP A 85 -44.30 2.62 -21.14
C ASP A 85 -43.47 3.41 -20.11
N LEU A 86 -44.09 4.34 -19.40
CA LEU A 86 -43.45 5.10 -18.32
C LEU A 86 -43.01 4.19 -17.17
N ASN A 87 -43.89 3.31 -16.69
CA ASN A 87 -43.56 2.36 -15.63
C ASN A 87 -42.42 1.43 -16.05
N THR A 88 -42.43 0.96 -17.30
CA THR A 88 -41.36 0.12 -17.87
C THR A 88 -40.03 0.87 -17.92
N ALA A 89 -40.02 2.11 -18.42
CA ALA A 89 -38.82 2.92 -18.51
C ALA A 89 -38.21 3.21 -17.12
N VAL A 90 -39.06 3.49 -16.13
CA VAL A 90 -38.62 3.70 -14.75
C VAL A 90 -38.08 2.40 -14.15
N ALA A 91 -38.75 1.26 -14.33
CA ALA A 91 -38.31 -0.04 -13.84
C ALA A 91 -36.93 -0.42 -14.41
N GLN A 92 -36.74 -0.30 -15.73
CA GLN A 92 -35.44 -0.54 -16.37
C GLN A 92 -34.33 0.34 -15.81
N ARG A 93 -34.66 1.61 -15.50
CA ARG A 93 -33.69 2.54 -14.91
C ARG A 93 -33.35 2.15 -13.47
N VAL A 94 -34.32 1.69 -12.70
CA VAL A 94 -34.12 1.16 -11.34
C VAL A 94 -33.20 -0.06 -11.38
N ASP A 95 -33.48 -1.04 -12.25
CA ASP A 95 -32.67 -2.25 -12.39
C ASP A 95 -31.20 -1.92 -12.71
N LEU A 96 -30.96 -1.00 -13.64
CA LEU A 96 -29.60 -0.56 -13.98
C LEU A 96 -28.89 0.08 -12.79
N VAL A 97 -29.59 0.92 -12.01
CA VAL A 97 -29.00 1.56 -10.82
C VAL A 97 -28.68 0.51 -9.75
N VAL A 98 -29.57 -0.45 -9.53
CA VAL A 98 -29.35 -1.58 -8.61
C VAL A 98 -28.10 -2.37 -9.03
N GLU A 99 -27.99 -2.75 -10.30
CA GLU A 99 -26.82 -3.47 -10.83
C GLU A 99 -25.53 -2.68 -10.61
N LEU A 100 -25.53 -1.37 -10.90
CA LEU A 100 -24.36 -0.51 -10.69
C LEU A 100 -23.97 -0.43 -9.21
N ILE A 101 -24.94 -0.35 -8.29
CA ILE A 101 -24.66 -0.33 -6.85
C ILE A 101 -24.10 -1.68 -6.40
N GLU A 102 -24.62 -2.81 -6.91
CA GLU A 102 -24.07 -4.14 -6.62
C GLU A 102 -22.63 -4.29 -7.13
N GLN A 103 -22.35 -3.79 -8.33
CA GLN A 103 -20.98 -3.75 -8.86
C GLN A 103 -20.07 -2.95 -7.94
N VAL A 104 -20.46 -1.74 -7.53
CA VAL A 104 -19.71 -0.90 -6.58
C VAL A 104 -19.52 -1.60 -5.24
N LYS A 105 -20.58 -2.23 -4.71
CA LYS A 105 -20.55 -2.98 -3.45
C LYS A 105 -19.56 -4.14 -3.51
N SER A 106 -19.43 -4.82 -4.66
CA SER A 106 -18.46 -5.90 -4.82
C SER A 106 -17.01 -5.42 -4.57
N TRP A 107 -16.69 -4.15 -4.84
CA TRP A 107 -15.35 -3.58 -4.60
C TRP A 107 -15.06 -3.29 -3.13
N LEU A 108 -16.08 -3.31 -2.26
CA LEU A 108 -15.89 -3.21 -0.82
C LEU A 108 -15.29 -4.50 -0.23
N ASP A 109 -15.50 -5.65 -0.87
CA ASP A 109 -14.86 -6.91 -0.48
C ASP A 109 -13.35 -6.86 -0.78
N PRO A 110 -12.48 -6.93 0.24
CA PRO A 110 -11.03 -6.97 0.06
C PRO A 110 -10.56 -8.19 -0.75
N LEU A 111 -11.34 -9.26 -0.75
CA LEU A 111 -11.00 -10.58 -1.29
C LEU A 111 -11.73 -10.91 -2.58
N ARG A 112 -12.37 -9.90 -3.19
CA ARG A 112 -13.05 -10.02 -4.47
C ARG A 112 -12.20 -10.79 -5.49
N ASP A 113 -12.86 -11.65 -6.26
CA ASP A 113 -12.30 -12.52 -7.30
C ASP A 113 -11.32 -13.61 -6.80
N GLN A 114 -11.15 -13.81 -5.49
CA GLN A 114 -10.20 -14.81 -4.98
C GLN A 114 -10.85 -16.07 -4.40
N ASN A 115 -12.16 -16.08 -4.14
CA ASN A 115 -12.89 -17.22 -3.57
C ASN A 115 -12.21 -17.81 -2.31
N ILE A 116 -11.63 -16.95 -1.46
CA ILE A 116 -11.00 -17.34 -0.20
C ILE A 116 -11.72 -16.67 0.96
N THR A 117 -11.78 -17.36 2.09
CA THR A 117 -12.35 -16.84 3.33
C THR A 117 -11.27 -16.17 4.19
N ASN A 118 -11.69 -15.33 5.14
CA ASN A 118 -10.80 -14.78 6.16
C ASN A 118 -10.08 -15.89 6.96
N GLN A 119 -10.73 -17.03 7.19
CA GLN A 119 -10.11 -18.20 7.81
C GLN A 119 -8.93 -18.70 6.97
N LYS A 120 -9.12 -18.84 5.65
CA LYS A 120 -8.07 -19.31 4.76
C LYS A 120 -6.89 -18.35 4.69
N ILE A 121 -7.14 -17.06 4.81
CA ILE A 121 -6.08 -16.04 4.86
C ILE A 121 -5.21 -16.23 6.10
N LYS A 122 -5.79 -16.52 7.26
CA LYS A 122 -5.02 -16.81 8.47
C LYS A 122 -4.09 -18.00 8.26
N GLU A 123 -4.60 -19.09 7.70
CA GLU A 123 -3.78 -20.27 7.36
C GLU A 123 -2.65 -19.94 6.39
N LEU A 124 -2.91 -19.10 5.37
CA LEU A 124 -1.90 -18.71 4.39
C LEU A 124 -0.83 -17.80 5.00
N ARG A 125 -1.20 -16.91 5.92
CA ARG A 125 -0.28 -16.07 6.69
C ARG A 125 0.59 -16.91 7.61
N GLU A 126 0.01 -17.91 8.29
CA GLU A 126 0.76 -18.89 9.09
C GLU A 126 1.74 -19.70 8.22
N ALA A 127 1.37 -19.96 6.96
CA ALA A 127 2.26 -20.58 5.97
C ALA A 127 3.32 -19.61 5.39
N GLY A 128 3.37 -18.36 5.86
CA GLY A 128 4.41 -17.39 5.53
C GLY A 128 4.01 -16.31 4.52
N GLU A 129 2.76 -16.26 4.04
CA GLU A 129 2.34 -15.16 3.16
C GLU A 129 2.33 -13.80 3.88
N PRO A 130 2.87 -12.72 3.27
CA PRO A 130 2.86 -11.40 3.90
C PRO A 130 1.45 -10.82 4.07
N ASN A 131 1.25 -10.08 5.16
CA ASN A 131 -0.01 -9.40 5.47
C ASN A 131 -0.38 -8.34 4.41
N GLY A 132 -1.68 -8.19 4.14
CA GLY A 132 -2.21 -7.16 3.24
C GLY A 132 -2.04 -7.43 1.73
N LEU A 133 -1.16 -8.37 1.33
CA LEU A 133 -0.91 -8.62 -0.09
C LEU A 133 -2.06 -9.34 -0.79
N ARG A 134 -2.86 -10.15 -0.07
CA ARG A 134 -4.07 -10.78 -0.62
C ARG A 134 -5.14 -9.75 -0.94
N GLU A 135 -5.29 -8.78 -0.07
CA GLU A 135 -6.29 -7.71 -0.14
C GLU A 135 -5.98 -6.73 -1.28
N ILE A 136 -4.71 -6.62 -1.68
CA ILE A 136 -4.26 -5.81 -2.83
C ILE A 136 -4.56 -6.50 -4.17
N ILE A 137 -4.70 -7.83 -4.21
CA ILE A 137 -4.99 -8.59 -5.45
C ILE A 137 -6.33 -8.17 -6.05
N SER A 138 -7.36 -7.95 -5.22
CA SER A 138 -8.70 -7.58 -5.71
C SER A 138 -8.68 -6.29 -6.54
N VAL A 139 -7.78 -5.36 -6.21
CA VAL A 139 -7.66 -4.05 -6.86
C VAL A 139 -6.61 -4.07 -7.97
N TYR A 140 -5.42 -4.58 -7.66
CA TYR A 140 -4.25 -4.46 -8.53
C TYR A 140 -3.91 -5.75 -9.26
N GLY A 141 -4.60 -6.86 -9.00
CA GLY A 141 -4.28 -8.20 -9.52
C GLY A 141 -4.23 -8.29 -11.04
N ARG A 142 -4.95 -7.40 -11.74
CA ARG A 142 -5.00 -7.30 -13.20
C ARG A 142 -3.99 -6.31 -13.80
N THR A 143 -3.24 -5.58 -12.96
CA THR A 143 -2.26 -4.59 -13.40
C THR A 143 -0.94 -5.25 -13.79
N ARG A 144 -0.17 -4.61 -14.69
CA ARG A 144 1.20 -5.04 -15.00
C ARG A 144 2.10 -5.05 -13.76
N PHE A 145 1.87 -4.12 -12.85
CA PHE A 145 2.59 -4.03 -11.58
C PHE A 145 2.47 -5.32 -10.75
N PHE A 146 1.27 -5.91 -10.68
CA PHE A 146 1.07 -7.14 -9.91
C PHE A 146 1.82 -8.36 -10.46
N THR A 147 2.26 -8.32 -11.72
CA THR A 147 3.10 -9.38 -12.30
C THR A 147 4.42 -9.54 -11.55
N TYR A 148 4.94 -8.46 -10.95
CA TYR A 148 6.13 -8.48 -10.10
C TYR A 148 5.84 -8.98 -8.68
N LEU A 149 4.59 -8.88 -8.23
CA LEU A 149 4.12 -9.26 -6.90
C LEU A 149 3.32 -10.56 -6.92
N LYS A 150 3.67 -11.57 -7.72
CA LYS A 150 2.93 -12.85 -7.72
C LYS A 150 3.62 -13.98 -6.98
N GLU A 151 4.94 -13.85 -6.78
CA GLU A 151 5.81 -14.93 -6.31
C GLU A 151 5.88 -15.07 -4.77
N TRP A 152 5.18 -14.21 -4.02
CA TRP A 152 5.10 -14.24 -2.55
C TRP A 152 4.09 -15.24 -2.00
N LYS A 153 3.19 -15.77 -2.83
CA LYS A 153 2.18 -16.74 -2.41
C LYS A 153 2.82 -18.05 -1.95
N VAL A 154 2.10 -18.84 -1.15
CA VAL A 154 2.50 -20.21 -0.78
C VAL A 154 2.90 -20.99 -2.03
N GLY A 155 4.08 -21.61 -2.00
CA GLY A 155 4.68 -22.35 -3.12
C GLY A 155 5.40 -21.47 -4.16
N GLY A 156 5.37 -20.14 -4.00
CA GLY A 156 6.07 -19.19 -4.85
C GLY A 156 7.57 -19.08 -4.58
N LYS A 157 8.30 -18.44 -5.50
CA LYS A 157 9.77 -18.32 -5.42
C LYS A 157 10.26 -17.53 -4.21
N PHE A 158 9.50 -16.55 -3.75
CA PHE A 158 9.91 -15.69 -2.64
C PHE A 158 9.98 -16.46 -1.32
N LEU A 159 8.93 -17.22 -0.97
CA LEU A 159 8.93 -18.04 0.24
C LEU A 159 9.98 -19.14 0.17
N LYS A 160 10.22 -19.71 -1.02
CA LYS A 160 11.32 -20.65 -1.23
C LYS A 160 12.68 -20.03 -0.96
N LEU A 161 12.92 -18.80 -1.41
CA LEU A 161 14.17 -18.07 -1.14
C LEU A 161 14.33 -17.75 0.35
N ILE A 162 13.25 -17.37 1.05
CA ILE A 162 13.28 -17.16 2.51
C ILE A 162 13.65 -18.46 3.24
N ALA A 163 13.05 -19.58 2.84
CA ALA A 163 13.38 -20.88 3.43
C ALA A 163 14.87 -21.24 3.20
N GLN A 164 15.37 -21.08 1.97
CA GLN A 164 16.78 -21.32 1.65
C GLN A 164 17.73 -20.39 2.44
N LEU A 165 17.34 -19.13 2.62
CA LEU A 165 18.11 -18.18 3.43
C LEU A 165 18.16 -18.62 4.89
N LYS A 166 17.02 -19.04 5.45
CA LYS A 166 16.94 -19.60 6.81
C LYS A 166 17.86 -20.81 6.96
N ASP A 167 17.75 -21.79 6.07
CA ASP A 167 18.59 -22.99 6.10
C ASP A 167 20.09 -22.63 6.04
N THR A 168 20.44 -21.62 5.24
CA THR A 168 21.83 -21.13 5.12
C THR A 168 22.30 -20.46 6.42
N VAL A 169 21.46 -19.64 7.05
CA VAL A 169 21.78 -18.99 8.33
C VAL A 169 21.95 -20.04 9.42
N ASP A 170 21.03 -21.00 9.53
CA ASP A 170 21.07 -22.08 10.51
C ASP A 170 22.35 -22.93 10.33
N ALA A 171 22.71 -23.28 9.10
CA ALA A 171 23.94 -24.01 8.79
C ALA A 171 25.21 -23.22 9.17
N LEU A 172 25.23 -21.91 8.96
CA LEU A 172 26.34 -21.04 9.35
C LEU A 172 26.46 -20.91 10.87
N GLU A 173 25.35 -20.82 11.61
CA GLU A 173 25.36 -20.80 13.09
C GLU A 173 25.91 -22.10 13.68
N VAL A 174 25.50 -23.25 13.12
CA VAL A 174 26.05 -24.56 13.50
C VAL A 174 27.56 -24.63 13.21
N THR A 175 27.98 -24.16 12.03
CA THR A 175 29.40 -24.15 11.63
C THR A 175 30.25 -23.29 12.56
N LEU A 176 29.77 -22.08 12.90
CA LEU A 176 30.48 -21.19 13.84
C LEU A 176 30.58 -21.81 15.23
N SER A 177 29.50 -22.42 15.72
CA SER A 177 29.49 -23.10 17.03
C SER A 177 30.48 -24.27 17.05
N LYS A 178 30.55 -25.04 15.97
CA LYS A 178 31.52 -26.12 15.81
C LYS A 178 32.96 -25.61 15.78
N MET A 179 33.25 -24.58 14.97
CA MET A 179 34.60 -23.99 14.89
C MET A 179 35.07 -23.47 16.25
N GLN A 180 34.18 -22.83 17.01
CA GLN A 180 34.49 -22.38 18.37
C GLN A 180 34.82 -23.56 19.29
N GLY A 181 34.00 -24.61 19.28
CA GLY A 181 34.23 -25.80 20.10
C GLY A 181 35.50 -26.58 19.73
N ASP A 182 35.82 -26.69 18.44
CA ASP A 182 37.05 -27.33 17.97
C ASP A 182 38.29 -26.50 18.36
N LEU A 183 38.20 -25.17 18.31
CA LEU A 183 39.25 -24.26 18.76
C LEU A 183 39.49 -24.36 20.27
N ASP A 184 38.44 -24.44 21.07
CA ASP A 184 38.56 -24.58 22.54
C ASP A 184 39.22 -25.92 22.90
N LYS A 185 38.87 -27.03 22.22
CA LYS A 185 39.55 -28.32 22.39
C LYS A 185 41.01 -28.27 21.99
N LEU A 186 41.32 -27.65 20.85
CA LEU A 186 42.69 -27.52 20.37
C LEU A 186 43.57 -26.75 21.36
N LYS A 187 43.03 -25.70 21.99
CA LYS A 187 43.71 -24.98 23.07
C LYS A 187 44.01 -25.87 24.27
N GLU A 188 43.04 -26.68 24.71
CA GLU A 188 43.25 -27.61 25.81
C GLU A 188 44.34 -28.65 25.48
N GLU A 189 44.31 -29.21 24.27
CA GLU A 189 45.30 -30.19 23.80
C GLU A 189 46.70 -29.60 23.69
N ILE A 190 46.82 -28.39 23.14
CA ILE A 190 48.10 -27.69 23.05
C ILE A 190 48.59 -27.31 24.44
N GLN A 191 47.73 -26.83 25.35
CA GLN A 191 48.15 -26.52 26.73
C GLN A 191 48.70 -27.77 27.43
N LYS A 192 48.02 -28.91 27.33
CA LYS A 192 48.52 -30.19 27.88
C LYS A 192 49.87 -30.58 27.27
N THR A 193 50.02 -30.38 25.96
CA THR A 193 51.28 -30.66 25.25
C THR A 193 52.40 -29.71 25.69
N MET A 194 52.09 -28.44 25.92
CA MET A 194 53.03 -27.45 26.43
C MET A 194 53.49 -27.77 27.85
N ASP A 195 52.56 -28.16 28.73
CA ASP A 195 52.87 -28.54 30.12
C ASP A 195 53.77 -29.78 30.14
N ALA A 196 53.41 -30.83 29.39
CA ALA A 196 54.23 -32.04 29.27
C ALA A 196 55.62 -31.75 28.67
N ARG A 197 55.73 -30.78 27.74
CA ARG A 197 57.02 -30.33 27.20
C ARG A 197 57.86 -29.59 28.24
N GLN A 198 57.26 -28.71 29.03
CA GLN A 198 57.98 -28.02 30.11
C GLN A 198 58.52 -29.01 31.13
N GLU A 199 57.73 -30.02 31.50
CA GLU A 199 58.19 -31.10 32.38
C GLU A 199 59.34 -31.89 31.76
N ALA A 200 59.24 -32.27 30.48
CA ALA A 200 60.30 -32.98 29.77
C ALA A 200 61.59 -32.15 29.64
N GLN A 201 61.46 -30.85 29.37
CA GLN A 201 62.59 -29.92 29.32
C GLN A 201 63.26 -29.81 30.69
N ALA A 202 62.50 -29.64 31.77
CA ALA A 202 63.04 -29.57 33.13
C ALA A 202 63.76 -30.87 33.52
N ALA A 203 63.21 -32.03 33.15
CA ALA A 203 63.83 -33.32 33.40
C ALA A 203 65.14 -33.50 32.60
N LEU A 204 65.17 -33.09 31.33
CA LEU A 204 66.39 -33.10 30.50
C LEU A 204 67.48 -32.18 31.07
N GLU A 205 67.11 -30.97 31.49
CA GLU A 205 68.03 -30.03 32.12
C GLU A 205 68.59 -30.53 33.46
N GLN A 206 67.76 -31.20 34.28
CA GLN A 206 68.22 -31.85 35.51
C GLN A 206 69.15 -33.03 35.23
N ALA A 207 68.80 -33.90 34.27
CA ALA A 207 69.63 -35.03 33.87
C ALA A 207 70.99 -34.57 33.33
N ALA A 208 71.01 -33.48 32.56
CA ALA A 208 72.23 -32.86 32.04
C ALA A 208 73.13 -32.27 33.14
N LYS A 209 72.57 -31.85 34.28
CA LYS A 209 73.32 -31.34 35.44
C LYS A 209 73.81 -32.45 36.39
N ALA A 210 73.11 -33.58 36.44
CA ALA A 210 73.38 -34.66 37.39
C ALA A 210 74.44 -35.66 36.91
N VAL A 211 74.81 -35.65 35.63
CA VAL A 211 75.73 -36.60 35.01
C VAL A 211 76.90 -35.82 34.40
N ASP A 212 78.14 -36.25 34.64
CA ASP A 212 79.33 -35.83 33.87
C ASP A 212 79.21 -36.38 32.43
N LEU A 213 78.31 -35.78 31.66
CA LEU A 213 78.10 -36.13 30.25
C LEU A 213 79.26 -35.58 29.42
N ALA A 214 79.69 -36.37 28.44
CA ALA A 214 80.58 -35.86 27.39
C ALA A 214 79.92 -34.63 26.73
N GLU A 215 80.73 -33.60 26.45
CA GLU A 215 80.32 -32.32 25.82
C GLU A 215 79.35 -32.50 24.64
N GLU A 216 79.57 -33.52 23.81
CA GLU A 216 78.75 -33.83 22.63
C GLU A 216 77.29 -34.18 23.00
N LYS A 217 77.05 -34.93 24.08
CA LYS A 217 75.70 -35.26 24.54
C LYS A 217 74.99 -34.07 25.19
N LYS A 218 75.75 -33.18 25.82
CA LYS A 218 75.20 -31.95 26.40
C LYS A 218 74.73 -31.00 25.31
N ALA A 219 75.52 -30.84 24.24
CA ALA A 219 75.13 -30.08 23.06
C ALA A 219 73.88 -30.66 22.37
N GLU A 220 73.75 -31.98 22.29
CA GLU A 220 72.57 -32.64 21.70
C GLU A 220 71.29 -32.39 22.53
N ILE A 221 71.39 -32.43 23.87
CA ILE A 221 70.26 -32.12 24.78
C ILE A 221 69.86 -30.65 24.65
N GLU A 222 70.81 -29.72 24.65
CA GLU A 222 70.54 -28.29 24.47
C GLU A 222 69.86 -28.00 23.12
N ALA A 223 70.30 -28.66 22.05
CA ALA A 223 69.67 -28.55 20.74
C ALA A 223 68.21 -29.07 20.74
N LYS A 224 67.95 -30.22 21.40
CA LYS A 224 66.59 -30.77 21.54
C LYS A 224 65.67 -29.88 22.38
N VAL A 225 66.20 -29.29 23.45
CA VAL A 225 65.45 -28.33 24.27
C VAL A 225 65.06 -27.10 23.45
N LYS A 226 66.00 -26.56 22.66
CA LYS A 226 65.74 -25.41 21.78
C LYS A 226 64.70 -25.73 20.71
N GLU A 227 64.78 -26.89 20.06
CA GLU A 227 63.79 -27.38 19.08
C GLU A 227 62.38 -27.45 19.69
N LEU A 228 62.26 -27.97 20.92
CA LEU A 228 60.98 -28.06 21.63
C LEU A 228 60.41 -26.68 22.01
N GLN A 229 61.27 -25.71 22.34
CA GLN A 229 60.88 -24.33 22.61
C GLN A 229 60.36 -23.63 21.34
N GLU A 230 61.10 -23.73 20.23
CA GLU A 230 60.73 -23.14 18.93
C GLU A 230 59.39 -23.70 18.44
N GLN A 231 59.21 -25.01 18.48
CA GLN A 231 57.92 -25.64 18.14
C GLN A 231 56.78 -25.21 19.09
N GLY A 232 57.07 -24.96 20.37
CA GLY A 232 56.10 -24.46 21.35
C GLY A 232 55.66 -23.02 21.08
N GLU A 233 56.58 -22.16 20.64
CA GLU A 233 56.26 -20.82 20.15
C GLU A 233 55.45 -20.85 18.86
N GLN A 234 55.82 -21.72 17.92
CA GLN A 234 55.08 -21.89 16.67
C GLN A 234 53.62 -22.29 16.92
N MET A 235 53.37 -23.31 17.76
CA MET A 235 52.00 -23.73 18.09
C MET A 235 51.19 -22.61 18.76
N ARG A 236 51.81 -21.79 19.61
CA ARG A 236 51.13 -20.63 20.23
C ARG A 236 50.74 -19.57 19.19
N ASN A 237 51.63 -19.30 18.23
CA ASN A 237 51.35 -18.37 17.14
C ASN A 237 50.22 -18.90 16.24
N GLU A 238 50.22 -20.19 15.91
CA GLU A 238 49.16 -20.83 15.11
C GLU A 238 47.80 -20.79 15.81
N ILE A 239 47.73 -21.01 17.13
CA ILE A 239 46.48 -20.83 17.90
C ILE A 239 46.01 -19.37 17.82
N ALA A 240 46.90 -18.42 18.08
CA ALA A 240 46.54 -17.00 18.08
C ALA A 240 46.01 -16.56 16.70
N GLU A 241 46.57 -17.10 15.62
CA GLU A 241 46.06 -16.89 14.27
C GLU A 241 44.67 -17.50 14.08
N LEU A 242 44.46 -18.75 14.50
CA LEU A 242 43.15 -19.41 14.41
C LEU A 242 42.07 -18.69 15.23
N GLU A 243 42.41 -18.19 16.42
CA GLU A 243 41.52 -17.35 17.24
C GLU A 243 41.10 -16.09 16.51
N ALA A 244 42.07 -15.40 15.90
CA ALA A 244 41.81 -14.19 15.12
C ALA A 244 40.91 -14.48 13.91
N GLN A 245 41.12 -15.61 13.22
CA GLN A 245 40.31 -16.03 12.08
C GLN A 245 38.87 -16.37 12.49
N VAL A 246 38.66 -17.12 13.58
CA VAL A 246 37.32 -17.44 14.11
C VAL A 246 36.61 -16.17 14.56
N ALA A 247 37.30 -15.27 15.26
CA ALA A 247 36.73 -13.98 15.67
C ALA A 247 36.32 -13.12 14.47
N ALA A 248 37.14 -13.09 13.41
CA ALA A 248 36.83 -12.38 12.17
C ALA A 248 35.62 -13.00 11.43
N ALA A 249 35.54 -14.33 11.36
CA ALA A 249 34.41 -15.03 10.76
C ALA A 249 33.09 -14.74 11.52
N LYS A 250 33.13 -14.82 12.86
CA LYS A 250 32.01 -14.48 13.73
C LYS A 250 31.54 -13.04 13.52
N LYS A 251 32.48 -12.08 13.47
CA LYS A 251 32.18 -10.67 13.21
C LYS A 251 31.49 -10.47 11.85
N LYS A 252 32.00 -11.10 10.78
CA LYS A 252 31.41 -11.01 9.43
C LYS A 252 30.00 -11.60 9.40
N PHE A 253 29.78 -12.75 10.03
CA PHE A 253 28.47 -13.39 10.12
C PHE A 253 27.44 -12.48 10.79
N TYR A 254 27.74 -11.96 11.99
CA TYR A 254 26.80 -11.07 12.69
C TYR A 254 26.60 -9.74 11.97
N ALA A 255 27.62 -9.19 11.32
CA ALA A 255 27.47 -8.01 10.48
C ALA A 255 26.49 -8.26 9.32
N ALA A 256 26.63 -9.40 8.63
CA ALA A 256 25.73 -9.79 7.54
C ALA A 256 24.29 -10.05 8.04
N ARG A 257 24.15 -10.73 9.18
CA ARG A 257 22.85 -10.99 9.81
C ARG A 257 22.17 -9.68 10.22
N ASN A 258 22.90 -8.75 10.85
CA ASN A 258 22.37 -7.46 11.26
C ASN A 258 21.98 -6.61 10.05
N LEU A 259 22.79 -6.59 8.99
CA LEU A 259 22.45 -5.91 7.75
C LEU A 259 21.18 -6.48 7.13
N LEU A 260 21.02 -7.81 7.11
CA LEU A 260 19.81 -8.46 6.63
C LEU A 260 18.58 -8.03 7.44
N LEU A 261 18.69 -8.01 8.78
CA LEU A 261 17.61 -7.57 9.66
C LEU A 261 17.28 -6.09 9.47
N GLU A 262 18.28 -5.23 9.31
CA GLU A 262 18.12 -3.81 9.09
C GLU A 262 17.44 -3.52 7.74
N GLU A 263 17.90 -4.15 6.66
CA GLU A 263 17.28 -4.01 5.33
C GLU A 263 15.87 -4.61 5.31
N HIS A 264 15.65 -5.72 6.03
CA HIS A 264 14.31 -6.24 6.24
C HIS A 264 13.43 -5.25 6.99
N GLN A 265 13.89 -4.67 8.10
CA GLN A 265 13.14 -3.64 8.83
C GLN A 265 12.88 -2.39 7.99
N LYS A 266 13.84 -1.91 7.18
CA LYS A 266 13.61 -0.76 6.27
C LYS A 266 12.59 -1.08 5.19
N SER A 267 12.63 -2.29 4.63
CA SER A 267 11.69 -2.72 3.58
C SER A 267 10.30 -3.06 4.13
N VAL A 268 10.23 -3.58 5.35
CA VAL A 268 8.99 -3.90 6.07
C VAL A 268 8.46 -2.70 6.85
N SER A 269 9.26 -1.67 7.13
CA SER A 269 8.83 -0.39 7.71
C SER A 269 7.72 0.25 6.88
N LEU A 270 7.73 0.06 5.56
CA LEU A 270 6.65 0.51 4.68
C LEU A 270 5.33 -0.28 4.84
N LEU A 271 5.35 -1.40 5.56
CA LEU A 271 4.19 -2.24 5.92
C LEU A 271 3.88 -2.18 7.43
N GLN A 272 4.88 -2.03 8.30
CA GLN A 272 4.74 -1.91 9.76
C GLN A 272 4.27 -0.53 10.22
N PHE A 273 4.56 0.54 9.47
CA PHE A 273 3.92 1.86 9.65
C PHE A 273 2.37 1.78 9.52
N TRP A 274 1.84 0.61 9.15
CA TRP A 274 0.45 0.39 8.79
C TRP A 274 -0.20 -0.68 9.68
N GLU A 275 0.54 -1.31 10.61
CA GLU A 275 0.07 -2.38 11.50
C GLU A 275 -0.03 -1.95 12.97
N GLU A 276 0.62 -0.84 13.37
CA GLU A 276 0.34 -0.18 14.64
C GLU A 276 -0.97 0.61 14.53
N GLU A 277 -2.08 -0.03 14.92
CA GLU A 277 -3.23 0.64 15.54
C GLU A 277 -2.74 1.33 16.83
N ASP A 278 -2.01 2.44 16.67
CA ASP A 278 -1.60 3.29 17.76
C ASP A 278 -2.33 4.62 17.58
N ASP A 279 -2.81 5.21 18.68
CA ASP A 279 -3.61 6.46 18.73
C ASP A 279 -2.96 7.62 17.93
N SER A 280 -1.67 7.50 17.62
CA SER A 280 -0.90 8.38 16.75
C SER A 280 -1.37 8.41 15.29
N VAL A 281 -1.86 7.30 14.71
CA VAL A 281 -2.36 7.25 13.33
C VAL A 281 -3.74 7.90 13.23
N GLU A 282 -4.58 7.77 14.26
CA GLU A 282 -5.86 8.47 14.33
C GLU A 282 -5.66 9.97 14.55
N ALA A 283 -4.67 10.36 15.35
CA ALA A 283 -4.25 11.76 15.49
C ALA A 283 -3.70 12.33 14.18
N LEU A 284 -2.84 11.59 13.47
CA LEU A 284 -2.33 11.97 12.14
C LEU A 284 -3.44 12.01 11.07
N ARG A 285 -4.44 11.12 11.13
CA ARG A 285 -5.64 11.17 10.27
C ARG A 285 -6.50 12.40 10.57
N ALA A 286 -6.70 12.73 11.84
CA ALA A 286 -7.40 13.94 12.26
C ALA A 286 -6.64 15.20 11.79
N GLU A 287 -5.31 15.22 11.91
CA GLU A 287 -4.48 16.34 11.51
C GLU A 287 -4.40 16.49 9.97
N THR A 288 -4.31 15.37 9.25
CA THR A 288 -4.30 15.36 7.78
C THR A 288 -5.64 15.80 7.19
N SER A 289 -6.77 15.34 7.76
CA SER A 289 -8.10 15.80 7.35
C SER A 289 -8.31 17.28 7.66
N GLN A 290 -7.81 17.77 8.79
CA GLN A 290 -7.83 19.20 9.14
C GLN A 290 -6.95 20.03 8.19
N ALA A 291 -5.78 19.52 7.79
CA ALA A 291 -4.91 20.17 6.82
C ALA A 291 -5.52 20.22 5.42
N GLN A 292 -6.17 19.14 4.96
CA GLN A 292 -6.90 19.11 3.69
C GLN A 292 -8.08 20.09 3.68
N HIS A 293 -8.81 20.19 4.79
CA HIS A 293 -9.89 21.17 4.94
C HIS A 293 -9.35 22.62 4.88
N ARG A 294 -8.23 22.91 5.55
CA ARG A 294 -7.56 24.22 5.49
C ARG A 294 -7.07 24.55 4.08
N LEU A 295 -6.50 23.58 3.35
CA LEU A 295 -6.09 23.76 1.95
C LEU A 295 -7.27 24.07 1.02
N LEU A 296 -8.42 23.41 1.23
CA LEU A 296 -9.65 23.69 0.50
C LEU A 296 -10.17 25.11 0.76
N LEU A 297 -10.14 25.56 2.01
CA LEU A 297 -10.51 26.92 2.39
C LEU A 297 -9.57 27.95 1.74
N LEU A 298 -8.25 27.76 1.84
CA LEU A 298 -7.27 28.63 1.21
C LEU A 298 -7.40 28.68 -0.31
N ARG A 299 -7.71 27.54 -0.95
CA ARG A 299 -7.98 27.48 -2.40
C ARG A 299 -9.22 28.29 -2.78
N ASN A 300 -10.30 28.17 -2.00
CA ASN A 300 -11.52 28.93 -2.21
C ASN A 300 -11.31 30.45 -2.00
N GLU A 301 -10.49 30.83 -1.01
CA GLU A 301 -10.10 32.23 -0.78
C GLU A 301 -9.24 32.77 -1.91
N ALA A 302 -8.25 32.02 -2.39
CA ALA A 302 -7.43 32.38 -3.53
C ALA A 302 -8.27 32.61 -4.79
N GLN A 303 -9.24 31.72 -5.08
CA GLN A 303 -10.17 31.89 -6.19
C GLN A 303 -11.10 33.10 -6.02
N ARG A 304 -11.50 33.45 -4.78
CA ARG A 304 -12.24 34.69 -4.52
C ARG A 304 -11.35 35.92 -4.78
N ALA A 305 -10.11 35.91 -4.31
CA ALA A 305 -9.16 37.00 -4.54
C ALA A 305 -8.88 37.21 -6.03
N GLU A 306 -8.69 36.12 -6.78
CA GLU A 306 -8.50 36.16 -8.24
C GLU A 306 -9.70 36.78 -8.96
N ARG A 307 -10.93 36.41 -8.59
CA ARG A 307 -12.14 37.04 -9.14
C ARG A 307 -12.23 38.54 -8.84
N VAL A 308 -11.87 38.94 -7.62
CA VAL A 308 -11.85 40.36 -7.23
C VAL A 308 -10.79 41.13 -8.03
N TYR A 309 -9.60 40.55 -8.18
CA TYR A 309 -8.53 41.14 -8.99
C TYR A 309 -8.95 41.30 -10.45
N ASN A 310 -9.49 40.25 -11.08
CA ASN A 310 -9.94 40.29 -12.47
C ASN A 310 -11.05 41.33 -12.68
N ASN A 311 -11.99 41.45 -11.74
CA ASN A 311 -13.02 42.49 -11.77
C ASN A 311 -12.43 43.90 -11.63
N ALA A 312 -11.43 44.09 -10.76
CA ALA A 312 -10.76 45.37 -10.59
C ALA A 312 -9.95 45.75 -11.84
N ALA A 313 -9.23 44.81 -12.43
CA ALA A 313 -8.49 44.99 -13.67
C ALA A 313 -9.41 45.38 -14.84
N ALA A 314 -10.56 44.70 -14.98
CA ALA A 314 -11.57 45.04 -15.99
C ALA A 314 -12.10 46.48 -15.81
N ARG A 315 -12.40 46.88 -14.57
CA ARG A 315 -12.85 48.25 -14.27
C ARG A 315 -11.78 49.31 -14.57
N LEU A 316 -10.51 49.00 -14.31
CA LEU A 316 -9.41 49.90 -14.59
C LEU A 316 -9.23 50.09 -16.11
N HIS A 317 -9.32 49.01 -16.87
CA HIS A 317 -9.28 49.05 -18.32
C HIS A 317 -10.46 49.83 -18.92
N ASP A 318 -11.66 49.69 -18.35
CA ASP A 318 -12.83 50.49 -18.75
C ASP A 318 -12.65 51.98 -18.43
N ALA A 319 -12.07 52.31 -17.27
CA ALA A 319 -11.76 53.69 -16.90
C ALA A 319 -10.73 54.32 -17.85
N GLN A 320 -9.66 53.60 -18.19
CA GLN A 320 -8.67 54.05 -19.18
C GLN A 320 -9.30 54.30 -20.55
N ARG A 321 -10.15 53.39 -21.04
CA ARG A 321 -10.88 53.60 -22.30
C ARG A 321 -11.78 54.83 -22.27
N GLN A 322 -12.42 55.12 -21.14
CA GLN A 322 -13.23 56.33 -20.98
C GLN A 322 -12.38 57.60 -20.96
N GLU A 323 -11.18 57.56 -20.38
CA GLU A 323 -10.25 58.68 -20.34
C GLU A 323 -9.66 58.97 -21.73
N ASP A 324 -9.21 57.94 -22.44
CA ASP A 324 -8.73 58.04 -23.83
C ASP A 324 -9.82 58.62 -24.76
N ALA A 325 -11.07 58.18 -24.58
CA ALA A 325 -12.20 58.70 -25.34
C ALA A 325 -12.49 60.18 -25.05
N LYS A 326 -12.32 60.62 -23.79
CA LYS A 326 -12.46 62.04 -23.42
C LYS A 326 -11.34 62.88 -24.02
N ASP A 327 -10.12 62.39 -24.02
CA ASP A 327 -8.97 63.09 -24.60
C ASP A 327 -9.05 63.17 -26.12
N SER A 328 -9.52 62.12 -26.80
CA SER A 328 -9.81 62.17 -28.24
C SER A 328 -10.83 63.26 -28.57
N ARG A 329 -11.95 63.31 -27.82
CA ARG A 329 -12.97 64.35 -28.00
C ARG A 329 -12.43 65.76 -27.73
N ARG A 330 -11.56 65.93 -26.74
CA ARG A 330 -10.89 67.22 -26.47
C ARG A 330 -9.99 67.66 -27.63
N ARG A 331 -9.23 66.72 -28.21
CA ARG A 331 -8.38 67.00 -29.38
C ARG A 331 -9.21 67.39 -30.61
N GLU A 332 -10.31 66.69 -30.85
CA GLU A 332 -11.25 67.01 -31.93
C GLU A 332 -11.88 68.40 -31.74
N ALA A 333 -12.31 68.74 -30.52
CA ALA A 333 -12.87 70.06 -30.21
C ALA A 333 -11.85 71.20 -30.38
N LEU A 334 -10.58 70.99 -30.01
CA LEU A 334 -9.50 71.96 -30.22
C LEU A 334 -9.14 72.13 -31.69
N ALA A 335 -9.27 71.09 -32.52
CA ALA A 335 -9.01 71.18 -33.96
C ALA A 335 -10.14 71.90 -34.74
N ALA A 336 -11.35 71.98 -34.15
CA ALA A 336 -12.51 72.62 -34.76
C ALA A 336 -12.69 74.11 -34.37
N ALA A 337 -11.92 74.60 -33.40
CA ALA A 337 -11.94 75.99 -32.90
C ALA A 337 -10.86 76.84 -33.56
#